data_AF-A0A4R2T464-F1
#
_entry.id   AF-A0A4R2T464-F1
#
_cell.length_a   1.000
_cell.length_b   1.000
_cell.length_c   1.000
_cell.angle_alpha   90.00
_cell.angle_beta   90.00
_cell.angle_gamma   90.00
#
_symmetry.space_group_name_H-M   'P 1'
#
loop_
_entity.id
_entity.type
_entity.pdbx_description
1 polymer ?
#
loop_
_entity_poly.entity_id
_entity_poly.type
_entity_poly.pdbx_seq_one_letter_code
_entity_poly.pdbx_strand_id
1 'polypeptide(L)'
;MDNMKDAIDRIQGLECPTGELENRVSQILEAYKVANKGDISINREERMDGNGAEAYSVELRNFDKDAMTILAISGPEDYVAKVVDVYQNNN
;
A
#
# COMPACT_ATOMS: atom_id res chain seq x y z
N MET A 1 -7.26 -17.62 -8.76
CA MET A 1 -7.41 -16.60 -7.70
C MET A 1 -6.01 -16.37 -7.21
N ASP A 2 -5.51 -15.17 -7.46
CA ASP A 2 -4.15 -14.79 -7.16
C ASP A 2 -4.23 -13.93 -5.90
N ASN A 3 -3.71 -14.44 -4.79
CA ASN A 3 -3.83 -13.81 -3.47
C ASN A 3 -3.33 -12.36 -3.48
N MET A 4 -2.31 -12.06 -4.29
CA MET A 4 -1.80 -10.71 -4.46
C MET A 4 -2.83 -9.82 -5.15
N LYS A 5 -3.44 -10.27 -6.25
CA LYS A 5 -4.53 -9.54 -6.91
C LYS A 5 -5.70 -9.25 -5.97
N ASP A 6 -6.13 -10.23 -5.18
CA ASP A 6 -7.25 -10.04 -4.24
C ASP A 6 -6.88 -9.07 -3.09
N ALA A 7 -5.60 -9.06 -2.66
CA ALA A 7 -5.10 -8.08 -1.70
C ALA A 7 -5.04 -6.66 -2.29
N ILE A 8 -4.59 -6.52 -3.54
CA ILE A 8 -4.55 -5.23 -4.27
C ILE A 8 -5.95 -4.61 -4.33
N ASP A 9 -6.95 -5.39 -4.75
CA ASP A 9 -8.34 -4.93 -4.84
C ASP A 9 -8.84 -4.43 -3.48
N ARG A 10 -8.48 -5.14 -2.41
CA ARG A 10 -8.83 -4.72 -1.05
C ARG A 10 -8.12 -3.44 -0.61
N ILE A 11 -6.86 -3.25 -1.00
CA ILE A 11 -6.07 -2.05 -0.69
C ILE A 11 -6.60 -0.84 -1.48
N GLN A 12 -7.01 -1.00 -2.74
CA GLN A 12 -7.57 0.09 -3.54
C GLN A 12 -8.83 0.72 -2.94
N GLY A 13 -9.61 -0.05 -2.17
CA GLY A 13 -10.77 0.43 -1.42
C GLY A 13 -10.48 0.86 0.02
N LEU A 14 -9.21 0.97 0.42
CA LEU A 14 -8.83 1.25 1.80
C LEU A 14 -9.00 2.74 2.13
N GLU A 15 -9.78 2.99 3.17
CA GLU A 15 -9.88 4.27 3.86
C GLU A 15 -9.53 4.03 5.33
N CYS A 16 -8.56 4.77 5.87
CA CYS A 16 -8.09 4.60 7.24
C CYS A 16 -7.64 5.93 7.83
N PRO A 17 -7.47 6.03 9.16
CA PRO A 17 -6.90 7.23 9.74
C PRO A 17 -5.52 7.56 9.13
N THR A 18 -5.21 8.84 9.01
CA THR A 18 -3.88 9.29 8.58
C THR A 18 -2.81 8.72 9.53
N GLY A 19 -1.73 8.17 8.97
CA GLY A 19 -0.69 7.48 9.73
C GLY A 19 -0.97 6.00 10.07
N GLU A 20 -2.16 5.47 9.77
CA GLU A 20 -2.43 4.03 9.91
C GLU A 20 -2.22 3.22 8.61
N LEU A 21 -1.98 3.90 7.48
CA LEU A 21 -1.97 3.27 6.16
C LEU A 21 -1.01 2.07 6.09
N GLU A 22 0.23 2.24 6.53
CA GLU A 22 1.27 1.19 6.51
C GLU A 22 0.83 -0.05 7.31
N ASN A 23 0.29 0.16 8.51
CA ASN A 23 -0.16 -0.93 9.37
C ASN A 23 -1.37 -1.66 8.74
N ARG A 24 -2.30 -0.93 8.13
CA ARG A 24 -3.49 -1.50 7.47
C ARG A 24 -3.12 -2.31 6.24
N VAL A 25 -2.24 -1.76 5.38
CA VAL A 25 -1.74 -2.46 4.19
C VAL A 25 -1.03 -3.75 4.60
N SER A 26 -0.17 -3.71 5.62
CA SER A 26 0.53 -4.90 6.13
C SER A 26 -0.45 -5.97 6.62
N GLN A 27 -1.49 -5.58 7.36
CA GLN A 27 -2.53 -6.51 7.82
C GLN A 27 -3.31 -7.15 6.67
N ILE A 28 -3.60 -6.40 5.61
CA ILE A 28 -4.29 -6.92 4.42
C ILE A 28 -3.40 -7.95 3.72
N LEU A 29 -2.14 -7.62 3.43
CA LEU A 29 -1.21 -8.52 2.76
C LEU A 29 -1.01 -9.83 3.56
N GLU A 30 -0.96 -9.75 4.88
CA GLU A 30 -0.91 -10.93 5.76
C GLU A 30 -2.22 -11.74 5.74
N ALA A 31 -3.38 -11.08 5.84
CA ALA A 31 -4.68 -11.75 5.84
C ALA A 31 -4.96 -12.52 4.53
N TYR A 32 -4.48 -12.00 3.40
CA TYR A 32 -4.57 -12.64 2.10
C TYR A 32 -3.41 -13.63 1.84
N LYS A 33 -2.52 -13.85 2.81
CA LYS A 33 -1.37 -14.77 2.72
C LYS A 33 -0.40 -14.42 1.58
N VAL A 34 -0.22 -13.13 1.30
CA VAL A 34 0.78 -12.63 0.34
C VAL A 34 2.17 -12.68 0.96
N ALA A 35 2.32 -12.20 2.20
CA ALA A 35 3.55 -12.24 2.98
C ALA A 35 3.24 -12.17 4.48
N ASN A 36 4.17 -12.62 5.33
CA ASN A 36 4.04 -12.42 6.77
C ASN A 36 4.36 -10.96 7.11
N LYS A 37 3.80 -10.43 8.20
CA LYS A 37 4.05 -9.04 8.61
C LYS A 37 5.53 -8.68 8.77
N GLY A 38 6.37 -9.62 9.21
CA GLY A 38 7.82 -9.41 9.37
C GLY A 38 8.61 -9.37 8.06
N ASP A 39 7.98 -9.74 6.94
CA ASP A 39 8.59 -9.75 5.60
C ASP A 39 8.06 -8.61 4.71
N ILE A 40 7.21 -7.73 5.27
CA ILE A 40 6.63 -6.57 4.61
C ILE A 40 7.31 -5.30 5.15
N SER A 41 7.88 -4.51 4.25
CA SER A 41 8.33 -3.15 4.54
C SER A 41 7.51 -2.18 3.70
N ILE A 42 7.05 -1.10 4.31
CA ILE A 42 6.31 -0.05 3.61
C ILE A 42 7.04 1.24 3.91
N ASN A 43 7.42 1.95 2.86
CA ASN A 43 8.25 3.15 2.96
C ASN A 43 7.57 4.30 2.24
N ARG A 44 7.61 5.50 2.83
CA ARG A 44 7.20 6.75 2.18
C ARG A 44 8.13 7.00 0.99
N GLU A 45 7.56 7.31 -0.16
CA GLU A 45 8.34 7.57 -1.37
C GLU A 45 8.03 8.98 -1.93
N GLU A 46 8.43 10.01 -1.16
CA GLU A 46 8.10 11.42 -1.43
C GLU A 46 8.48 11.88 -2.85
N ARG A 47 9.49 11.25 -3.47
CA ARG A 47 9.89 11.51 -4.86
C ARG A 47 8.81 11.19 -5.90
N MET A 48 7.83 10.35 -5.55
CA MET A 48 6.71 9.96 -6.40
C MET A 48 5.40 10.65 -6.00
N ASP A 49 5.43 11.53 -5.00
CA ASP A 49 4.27 12.34 -4.64
C ASP A 49 3.86 13.22 -5.83
N GLY A 50 2.55 13.37 -6.03
CA GLY A 50 2.04 14.07 -7.19
C GLY A 50 0.54 14.20 -7.18
N ASN A 51 0.02 15.29 -7.77
CA ASN A 51 -1.41 15.57 -7.87
C ASN A 51 -2.14 15.59 -6.52
N GLY A 52 -1.45 15.97 -5.44
CA GLY A 52 -2.01 15.94 -4.07
C GLY A 52 -2.11 14.54 -3.46
N ALA A 53 -1.59 13.53 -4.15
CA ALA A 53 -1.42 12.18 -3.63
C ALA A 53 0.01 11.94 -3.18
N GLU A 54 0.09 11.01 -2.26
CA GLU A 54 1.14 10.82 -1.31
C GLU A 54 1.54 9.33 -1.47
N ALA A 55 2.78 9.08 -1.86
CA ALA A 55 3.22 7.79 -2.38
C ALA A 55 3.92 6.94 -1.31
N TYR A 56 3.72 5.62 -1.43
CA TYR A 56 4.36 4.61 -0.59
C TYR A 56 4.81 3.43 -1.44
N SER A 57 6.03 2.95 -1.23
CA SER A 57 6.50 1.70 -1.82
C SER A 57 6.32 0.55 -0.82
N VAL A 58 5.93 -0.62 -1.33
CA VAL A 58 5.81 -1.84 -0.54
C VAL A 58 6.86 -2.81 -1.02
N GLU A 59 7.78 -3.17 -0.14
CA GLU A 59 8.82 -4.15 -0.37
C GLU A 59 8.47 -5.44 0.35
N LEU A 60 8.58 -6.56 -0.37
CA LEU A 60 8.40 -7.88 0.19
C LEU A 60 9.73 -8.60 0.15
N ARG A 61 10.17 -9.19 1.27
CA ARG A 61 11.48 -9.84 1.38
C ARG A 61 11.73 -10.93 0.33
N ASN A 62 10.67 -11.55 -0.17
CA ASN A 62 10.73 -12.61 -1.18
C ASN A 62 10.71 -12.08 -2.63
N PHE A 63 10.75 -10.76 -2.84
CA PHE A 63 10.74 -10.11 -4.16
C PHE A 63 12.02 -9.28 -4.34
N ASP A 64 12.63 -9.34 -5.54
CA ASP A 64 13.88 -8.63 -5.88
C ASP A 64 13.74 -7.10 -6.00
N LYS A 65 12.51 -6.57 -6.05
CA LYS A 65 12.16 -5.15 -6.19
C LYS A 65 10.92 -4.82 -5.34
N ASP A 66 10.61 -3.54 -5.20
CA ASP A 66 9.31 -3.08 -4.68
C ASP A 66 8.20 -3.90 -5.34
N ALA A 67 7.38 -4.57 -4.54
CA ALA A 67 6.30 -5.40 -5.05
C ALA A 67 5.16 -4.56 -5.62
N MET A 68 4.93 -3.39 -5.03
CA MET A 68 3.91 -2.44 -5.45
C MET A 68 4.17 -1.03 -4.92
N THR A 69 3.51 -0.06 -5.56
CA THR A 69 3.43 1.34 -5.13
C THR A 69 1.98 1.69 -4.84
N ILE A 70 1.74 2.37 -3.71
CA ILE A 70 0.42 2.81 -3.25
C ILE A 70 0.39 4.33 -3.28
N LEU A 71 -0.66 4.90 -3.88
CA LEU A 71 -0.96 6.32 -3.82
C LEU A 71 -2.15 6.54 -2.89
N ALA A 72 -1.97 7.40 -1.89
CA ALA A 72 -3.05 7.80 -1.00
C ALA A 72 -3.22 9.32 -0.98
N ILE A 73 -4.45 9.79 -0.80
CA ILE A 73 -4.74 11.21 -0.54
C ILE A 73 -5.24 11.36 0.89
N SER A 74 -4.80 12.42 1.57
CA SER A 74 -5.45 12.87 2.80
C SER A 74 -6.81 13.48 2.46
N GLY A 75 -7.84 13.10 3.21
CA GLY A 75 -9.18 13.65 3.09
C GLY A 75 -9.21 15.14 3.45
N PRO A 76 -10.34 15.84 3.20
CA PRO A 76 -10.45 17.29 3.36
C PRO A 76 -10.20 17.82 4.78
N GLU A 77 -10.23 16.94 5.78
CA GLU A 77 -9.90 17.27 7.18
C GLU A 77 -8.56 16.67 7.64
N ASP A 78 -7.77 16.07 6.74
CA ASP A 78 -6.48 15.42 7.01
C ASP A 78 -6.50 14.27 8.04
N TYR A 79 -7.69 13.84 8.47
CA TYR A 79 -7.86 12.74 9.45
C TYR A 79 -7.96 11.35 8.81
N VAL A 80 -8.24 11.27 7.51
CA VAL A 80 -8.45 10.00 6.80
C VAL A 80 -7.58 9.96 5.55
N ALA A 81 -6.74 8.96 5.43
CA ALA A 81 -6.06 8.62 4.19
C ALA A 81 -6.93 7.67 3.36
N LYS A 82 -7.06 7.97 2.07
CA LYS A 82 -7.76 7.14 1.09
C LYS A 82 -6.79 6.69 0.02
N VAL A 83 -6.71 5.37 -0.22
CA VAL A 83 -5.98 4.84 -1.36
C VAL A 83 -6.71 5.22 -2.65
N VAL A 84 -5.99 5.84 -3.57
CA VAL A 84 -6.52 6.26 -4.89
C VAL A 84 -5.98 5.39 -6.02
N ASP A 85 -4.80 4.79 -5.85
CA ASP A 85 -4.25 3.86 -6.83
C ASP A 85 -3.24 2.89 -6.19
N VAL A 86 -3.06 1.74 -6.82
CA VAL A 86 -2.08 0.72 -6.45
C VAL A 86 -1.48 0.13 -7.74
N TYR A 87 -0.18 0.32 -7.93
CA TYR A 87 0.56 -0.23 -9.05
C TYR A 87 1.36 -1.44 -8.61
N GLN A 88 1.16 -2.59 -9.26
CA GLN A 88 2.09 -3.70 -9.11
C GLN A 88 3.32 -3.42 -9.97
N ASN A 89 4.49 -3.44 -9.35
CA ASN A 89 5.75 -3.22 -10.07
C ASN A 89 6.18 -4.55 -10.68
N ASN A 90 5.80 -4.78 -11.94
CA ASN A 90 6.25 -5.93 -12.70
C ASN A 90 7.71 -5.73 -13.13
N ASN A 91 8.53 -6.75 -12.91
CA ASN A 91 9.88 -6.83 -13.46
C ASN A 91 9.85 -7.00 -14.99
#